data_AF-A0A644ZRS7-F1
#
_entry.id   AF-A0A644ZRS7-F1
#
_cell.length_a   1.000
_cell.length_b   1.000
_cell.length_c   1.000
_cell.angle_alpha   90.00
_cell.angle_beta   90.00
_cell.angle_gamma   90.00
#
_symmetry.space_group_name_H-M   'P 1'
#
loop_
_entity.id
_entity.type
_entity.pdbx_description
1 polymer ?
#
loop_
_entity_poly.entity_id
_entity_poly.type
_entity_poly.pdbx_seq_one_letter_code
_entity_poly.pdbx_strand_id
1 'polypeptide(L)'
;MNYTAKQWQTEPENLPASIVSRLPVRYTYNNRYFNDTYEGLPTDGYGAWLTRMIDNPLITVLTETDFFDDSHEYSKSKVVGTVPVVYTGPVDRYFDYVEGDLSWRTIDLEEEVLTDTGDFQGTSVMNYADLDVPFTRIHEFRHFHPERHYPTDKTVIHREYSRFANRDDEPYYPINTDDDRAKLAKYRELAASEPEVIFGGRLGTYKYLDMHMAIASALMTYETVLRPHFNDGDPVKSGGVEA
;
A
#
# COMPACT_ATOMS: atom_id res chain seq x y z
N MET A 1 -0.79 12.94 -21.56
CA MET A 1 -0.62 13.16 -20.10
C MET A 1 -1.95 13.24 -19.34
N ASN A 2 -3.10 13.15 -20.04
CA ASN A 2 -4.44 13.22 -19.45
C ASN A 2 -4.68 12.16 -18.36
N TYR A 3 -4.23 10.91 -18.56
CA TYR A 3 -4.32 9.86 -17.53
C TYR A 3 -3.55 10.23 -16.26
N THR A 4 -2.35 10.80 -16.39
CA THR A 4 -1.53 11.27 -15.25
C THR A 4 -2.25 12.39 -14.48
N ALA A 5 -2.83 13.36 -15.19
CA ALA A 5 -3.61 14.42 -14.57
C ALA A 5 -4.83 13.86 -13.81
N LYS A 6 -5.53 12.84 -14.35
CA LYS A 6 -6.63 12.18 -13.62
C LYS A 6 -6.16 11.38 -12.41
N GLN A 7 -5.08 10.61 -12.55
CA GLN A 7 -4.56 9.76 -11.48
C GLN A 7 -3.96 10.58 -10.32
N TRP A 8 -3.40 11.75 -10.59
CA TRP A 8 -2.70 12.56 -9.60
C TRP A 8 -3.42 13.85 -9.21
N GLN A 9 -4.46 14.27 -9.95
CA GLN A 9 -5.13 15.60 -9.85
C GLN A 9 -4.17 16.77 -9.64
N THR A 10 -2.98 16.62 -10.21
CA THR A 10 -1.89 17.58 -10.17
C THR A 10 -1.41 17.71 -11.60
N GLU A 11 -1.17 18.95 -12.03
CA GLU A 11 -0.59 19.19 -13.36
C GLU A 11 0.72 18.40 -13.49
N PRO A 12 0.94 17.67 -14.60
CA PRO A 12 2.14 16.85 -14.77
C PRO A 12 3.46 17.59 -14.53
N GLU A 13 3.48 18.91 -14.74
CA GLU A 13 4.62 19.80 -14.49
C GLU A 13 4.99 19.95 -13.01
N ASN A 14 4.02 19.74 -12.11
CA ASN A 14 4.18 19.83 -10.66
C ASN A 14 4.43 18.46 -10.00
N LEU A 15 4.53 17.39 -10.81
CA LEU A 15 4.84 16.06 -10.34
C LEU A 15 6.35 15.79 -10.40
N PRO A 16 6.92 15.03 -9.44
CA PRO A 16 8.31 14.59 -9.53
C PRO A 16 8.62 13.91 -10.86
N ALA A 17 9.76 14.25 -11.47
CA ALA A 17 10.17 13.68 -12.76
C ALA A 17 10.22 12.14 -12.76
N SER A 18 10.41 11.52 -11.59
CA SER A 18 10.35 10.06 -11.41
C SER A 18 9.04 9.44 -11.94
N ILE A 19 7.90 10.15 -11.85
CA ILE A 19 6.59 9.68 -12.32
C ILE A 19 6.54 9.50 -13.85
N VAL A 20 7.31 10.29 -14.60
CA VAL A 20 7.29 10.30 -16.08
C VAL A 20 8.59 9.76 -16.69
N SER A 21 9.68 9.67 -15.91
CA SER A 21 11.05 9.37 -16.36
C SER A 21 11.24 8.03 -17.08
N ARG A 22 10.23 7.18 -17.14
CA ARG A 22 10.28 5.85 -17.77
C ARG A 22 8.95 5.50 -18.42
N LEU A 23 8.59 6.15 -19.52
CA LEU A 23 7.59 5.60 -20.44
C LEU A 23 8.31 4.67 -21.44
N PRO A 24 8.41 3.36 -21.16
CA PRO A 24 9.04 2.43 -22.08
C PRO A 24 8.16 2.25 -23.31
N VAL A 25 8.56 2.86 -24.43
CA VAL A 25 8.01 2.46 -25.73
C VAL A 25 8.67 1.15 -26.13
N ARG A 26 7.85 0.10 -26.27
CA ARG A 26 8.34 -1.22 -26.68
C ARG A 26 8.29 -1.32 -28.19
N TYR A 27 9.44 -1.62 -28.81
CA TYR A 27 9.55 -1.91 -30.25
C TYR A 27 9.34 -3.39 -30.57
N THR A 28 8.49 -4.06 -29.80
CA THR A 28 8.17 -5.49 -29.93
C THR A 28 6.67 -5.70 -29.77
N TYR A 29 6.16 -6.90 -30.12
CA TYR A 29 4.76 -7.27 -29.87
C TYR A 29 4.49 -7.70 -28.42
N ASN A 30 5.46 -7.57 -27.52
CA ASN A 30 5.28 -7.95 -26.12
C ASN A 30 4.40 -6.91 -25.39
N ASN A 31 3.15 -7.29 -25.14
CA ASN A 31 2.16 -6.51 -24.41
C ASN A 31 2.02 -6.90 -22.92
N ARG A 32 2.89 -7.76 -22.36
CA ARG A 32 2.86 -8.10 -20.92
C ARG A 32 3.04 -6.84 -20.08
N TYR A 33 2.14 -6.56 -19.14
CA TYR A 33 2.21 -5.33 -18.37
C TYR A 33 3.50 -5.26 -17.53
N PHE A 34 3.82 -6.34 -16.83
CA PHE A 34 5.04 -6.48 -16.03
C PHE A 34 6.18 -7.14 -16.81
N ASN A 35 7.42 -6.87 -16.39
CA ASN A 35 8.65 -7.46 -16.92
C ASN A 35 9.40 -8.32 -15.88
N ASP A 36 8.81 -8.56 -14.71
CA ASP A 36 9.37 -9.41 -13.67
C ASP A 36 9.44 -10.88 -14.08
N THR A 37 10.39 -11.61 -13.47
CA THR A 37 10.60 -13.04 -13.75
C THR A 37 9.44 -13.90 -13.27
N TYR A 38 8.85 -13.57 -12.12
CA TYR A 38 7.76 -14.32 -11.51
C TYR A 38 6.51 -13.44 -11.44
N GLU A 39 5.39 -13.95 -11.95
CA GLU A 39 4.10 -13.26 -11.98
C GLU A 39 2.99 -14.30 -11.81
N GLY A 40 1.99 -14.01 -10.99
CA GLY A 40 0.86 -14.88 -10.77
C GLY A 40 -0.08 -14.34 -9.70
N LEU A 41 -1.23 -14.99 -9.57
CA LEU A 41 -2.22 -14.72 -8.53
C LEU A 41 -2.34 -15.93 -7.60
N PRO A 42 -2.58 -15.73 -6.29
CA PRO A 42 -2.83 -16.84 -5.38
C PRO A 42 -4.05 -17.65 -5.83
N THR A 43 -3.90 -18.96 -6.04
CA THR A 43 -4.95 -19.83 -6.58
C THR A 43 -6.26 -19.75 -5.79
N ASP A 44 -6.16 -19.64 -4.46
CA ASP A 44 -7.29 -19.57 -3.53
C ASP A 44 -7.64 -18.12 -3.12
N GLY A 45 -7.02 -17.13 -3.78
CA GLY A 45 -7.16 -15.70 -3.45
C GLY A 45 -6.24 -15.22 -2.33
N TYR A 46 -6.10 -13.89 -2.23
CA TYR A 46 -5.23 -13.24 -1.24
C TYR A 46 -5.67 -13.49 0.20
N GLY A 47 -6.98 -13.55 0.48
CA GLY A 47 -7.49 -13.85 1.81
C GLY A 47 -6.95 -15.18 2.37
N ALA A 48 -7.05 -16.26 1.58
CA ALA A 48 -6.53 -17.57 1.98
C ALA A 48 -5.00 -17.57 2.16
N TRP A 49 -4.26 -16.84 1.30
CA TRP A 49 -2.82 -16.69 1.46
C TRP A 49 -2.47 -15.98 2.78
N LEU A 50 -3.06 -14.82 3.03
CA LEU A 50 -2.78 -14.03 4.23
C LEU A 50 -3.18 -14.77 5.52
N THR A 51 -4.33 -15.47 5.52
CA THR A 51 -4.73 -16.32 6.65
C THR A 51 -3.67 -17.37 6.97
N ARG A 52 -3.13 -18.06 5.96
CA ARG A 52 -2.06 -19.06 6.17
C ARG A 52 -0.76 -18.45 6.69
N MET A 53 -0.46 -17.18 6.36
CA MET A 53 0.74 -16.51 6.86
C MET A 53 0.70 -16.26 8.37
N ILE A 54 -0.49 -16.04 8.93
CA ILE A 54 -0.71 -15.72 10.35
C ILE A 54 -1.20 -16.92 11.17
N ASP A 55 -1.47 -18.06 10.54
CA ASP A 55 -1.93 -19.29 11.20
C ASP A 55 -0.78 -20.00 11.92
N ASN A 56 -0.38 -19.44 13.05
CA ASN A 56 0.68 -19.97 13.91
C ASN A 56 0.28 -19.80 15.39
N PRO A 57 0.44 -20.81 16.25
CA PRO A 57 0.06 -20.72 17.66
C PRO A 57 0.82 -19.66 18.47
N LEU A 58 1.93 -19.12 17.95
CA LEU A 58 2.68 -18.01 18.54
C LEU A 58 2.18 -16.63 18.11
N ILE A 59 1.26 -16.56 17.15
CA ILE A 59 0.70 -15.32 16.62
C ILE A 59 -0.71 -15.15 17.17
N THR A 60 -0.94 -14.04 17.87
CA THR A 60 -2.29 -13.57 18.23
C THR A 60 -2.65 -12.39 17.34
N VAL A 61 -3.84 -12.44 16.73
CA VAL A 61 -4.34 -11.38 15.85
C VAL A 61 -5.57 -10.74 16.47
N LEU A 62 -5.53 -9.43 16.60
CA LEU A 62 -6.63 -8.60 17.06
C LEU A 62 -7.10 -7.74 15.89
N THR A 63 -8.33 -7.95 15.44
CA THR A 63 -8.99 -7.10 14.43
C THR A 63 -9.83 -6.03 15.11
N GLU A 64 -10.23 -4.99 14.38
CA GLU A 64 -11.06 -3.90 14.92
C GLU A 64 -10.44 -3.23 16.17
N THR A 65 -9.10 -3.20 16.24
CA THR A 65 -8.35 -2.73 17.40
C THR A 65 -7.36 -1.65 16.95
N ASP A 66 -7.59 -0.40 17.35
CA ASP A 66 -6.68 0.72 17.06
C ASP A 66 -5.51 0.69 18.05
N PHE A 67 -4.27 0.67 17.56
CA PHE A 67 -3.05 0.68 18.36
C PHE A 67 -2.95 1.88 19.32
N PHE A 68 -3.63 2.99 19.02
CA PHE A 68 -3.67 4.17 19.86
C PHE A 68 -4.80 4.15 20.91
N ASP A 69 -5.68 3.15 20.91
CA ASP A 69 -6.74 2.99 21.91
C ASP A 69 -6.19 2.29 23.17
N ASP A 70 -6.17 3.01 24.29
CA ASP A 70 -5.69 2.48 25.57
C ASP A 70 -6.64 1.49 26.25
N SER A 71 -7.77 1.12 25.63
CA SER A 71 -8.69 0.11 26.16
C SER A 71 -8.11 -1.32 26.20
N HIS A 72 -7.10 -1.63 25.39
CA HIS A 72 -6.46 -2.95 25.30
C HIS A 72 -5.00 -2.96 25.78
N GLU A 73 -4.44 -4.12 26.08
CA GLU A 73 -3.09 -4.25 26.70
C GLU A 73 -1.92 -3.96 25.75
N TYR A 74 -2.17 -4.02 24.44
CA TYR A 74 -1.16 -3.83 23.39
C TYR A 74 -1.11 -2.41 22.82
N SER A 75 -1.70 -1.42 23.50
CA SER A 75 -1.74 -0.04 23.02
C SER A 75 -0.35 0.61 23.06
N LYS A 76 -0.14 1.64 22.22
CA LYS A 76 1.14 2.37 22.11
C LYS A 76 1.70 2.76 23.49
N SER A 77 0.87 3.33 24.35
CA SER A 77 1.29 3.83 25.67
C SER A 77 1.76 2.73 26.63
N LYS A 78 1.38 1.47 26.37
CA LYS A 78 1.67 0.32 27.22
C LYS A 78 2.85 -0.51 26.74
N VAL A 79 3.07 -0.61 25.42
CA VAL A 79 4.08 -1.52 24.87
C VAL A 79 5.38 -0.85 24.45
N VAL A 80 5.34 0.41 24.02
CA VAL A 80 6.54 1.11 23.52
C VAL A 80 7.60 1.23 24.62
N GLY A 81 8.83 0.82 24.30
CA GLY A 81 9.96 0.76 25.24
C GLY A 81 9.90 -0.37 26.28
N THR A 82 8.93 -1.29 26.17
CA THR A 82 8.86 -2.51 26.99
C THR A 82 9.11 -3.77 26.18
N VAL A 83 8.69 -3.75 24.91
CA VAL A 83 8.94 -4.78 23.91
C VAL A 83 9.18 -4.10 22.55
N PRO A 84 9.91 -4.75 21.64
CA PRO A 84 10.05 -4.25 20.27
C PRO A 84 8.69 -4.11 19.58
N VAL A 85 8.44 -2.95 18.98
CA VAL A 85 7.21 -2.68 18.21
C VAL A 85 7.56 -2.50 16.74
N VAL A 86 6.88 -3.23 15.85
CA VAL A 86 6.90 -2.94 14.41
C VAL A 86 5.63 -2.20 14.06
N TYR A 87 5.75 -0.91 13.75
CA TYR A 87 4.62 -0.05 13.38
C TYR A 87 4.59 0.17 11.86
N THR A 88 3.47 -0.20 11.24
CA THR A 88 3.26 -0.08 9.79
C THR A 88 2.13 0.88 9.40
N GLY A 89 1.54 1.58 10.37
CA GLY A 89 0.54 2.62 10.14
C GLY A 89 1.15 3.96 9.69
N PRO A 90 0.35 5.01 9.48
CA PRO A 90 0.85 6.32 9.04
C PRO A 90 1.81 6.93 10.07
N VAL A 91 3.00 7.33 9.62
CA VAL A 91 4.06 7.87 10.49
C VAL A 91 3.70 9.22 11.09
N ASP A 92 3.00 10.06 10.34
CA ASP A 92 2.48 11.34 10.81
C ASP A 92 1.43 11.17 11.90
N ARG A 93 0.47 10.23 11.73
CA ARG A 93 -0.51 9.88 12.76
C ARG A 93 0.15 9.40 14.05
N TYR A 94 1.23 8.63 13.95
CA TYR A 94 1.94 8.09 15.10
C TYR A 94 2.44 9.18 16.05
N PHE A 95 2.88 10.31 15.49
CA PHE A 95 3.35 11.48 16.22
C PHE A 95 2.29 12.57 16.30
N ASP A 96 0.99 12.23 16.26
CA ASP A 96 -0.13 13.16 16.37
C ASP A 96 -0.04 14.38 15.42
N TYR A 97 0.54 14.17 14.24
CA TYR A 97 0.68 15.17 13.19
C TYR A 97 1.48 16.42 13.61
N VAL A 98 2.42 16.30 14.55
CA VAL A 98 3.19 17.44 15.09
C VAL A 98 3.98 18.23 14.04
N GLU A 99 4.37 17.60 12.93
CA GLU A 99 5.04 18.26 11.79
C GLU A 99 4.08 18.53 10.61
N GLY A 100 2.78 18.35 10.84
CA GLY A 100 1.72 18.46 9.84
C GLY A 100 1.46 17.16 9.08
N ASP A 101 0.34 17.13 8.36
CA ASP A 101 -0.10 15.99 7.58
C ASP A 101 0.80 15.72 6.36
N LEU A 102 1.13 14.45 6.13
CA LEU A 102 1.73 14.00 4.88
C LEU A 102 0.62 13.79 3.84
N SER A 103 0.85 14.21 2.60
CA SER A 103 -0.21 14.19 1.59
C SER A 103 -0.32 12.84 0.85
N TRP A 104 -1.54 12.30 0.79
CA TRP A 104 -1.81 11.01 0.16
C TRP A 104 -2.86 11.14 -0.94
N ARG A 105 -2.77 10.26 -1.93
CA ARG A 105 -3.87 9.91 -2.81
C ARG A 105 -4.66 8.78 -2.20
N THR A 106 -5.97 8.81 -2.43
CA THR A 106 -6.85 7.66 -2.22
C THR A 106 -7.56 7.28 -3.52
N ILE A 107 -8.25 6.15 -3.48
CA ILE A 107 -9.11 5.69 -4.55
C ILE A 107 -10.50 5.36 -4.01
N ASP A 108 -11.54 5.76 -4.74
CA ASP A 108 -12.90 5.29 -4.53
C ASP A 108 -13.18 4.20 -5.57
N LEU A 109 -13.73 3.07 -5.11
CA LEU A 109 -14.11 1.95 -5.95
C LEU A 109 -15.64 1.85 -5.97
N GLU A 110 -16.23 2.18 -7.12
CA GLU A 110 -17.66 2.02 -7.35
C GLU A 110 -17.94 0.63 -7.90
N GLU A 111 -18.53 -0.22 -7.07
CA GLU A 111 -18.91 -1.59 -7.44
C GLU A 111 -20.24 -1.61 -8.19
N GLU A 112 -20.27 -2.33 -9.31
CA GLU A 112 -21.50 -2.65 -10.03
C GLU A 112 -21.56 -4.15 -10.34
N VAL A 113 -22.70 -4.77 -10.00
CA VAL A 113 -23.05 -6.13 -10.42
C VAL A 113 -23.95 -6.01 -11.65
N LEU A 114 -23.42 -6.35 -12.81
CA LEU A 114 -24.18 -6.39 -14.06
C LEU A 114 -24.87 -7.76 -14.17
N THR A 115 -26.17 -7.77 -14.46
CA THR A 115 -27.01 -8.99 -14.45
C THR A 115 -27.59 -9.35 -15.80
N ASP A 116 -27.20 -8.61 -16.83
CA ASP A 116 -27.58 -8.77 -18.24
C ASP A 116 -26.40 -9.22 -19.12
N THR A 117 -25.18 -9.33 -18.57
CA THR A 117 -24.00 -9.84 -19.26
C THR A 117 -23.06 -10.60 -18.32
N GLY A 118 -22.51 -11.71 -18.81
CA GLY A 118 -21.41 -12.41 -18.16
C GLY A 118 -20.04 -11.76 -18.40
N ASP A 119 -19.88 -10.92 -19.42
CA ASP A 119 -18.60 -10.33 -19.77
C ASP A 119 -18.81 -8.88 -20.23
N PHE A 120 -18.23 -7.94 -19.48
CA PHE A 120 -18.42 -6.51 -19.73
C PHE A 120 -17.38 -5.96 -20.72
N GLN A 121 -16.11 -6.31 -20.54
CA GLN A 121 -15.00 -5.71 -21.29
C GLN A 121 -13.98 -6.70 -21.86
N GLY A 122 -14.12 -8.01 -21.59
CA GLY A 122 -13.26 -9.06 -22.16
C GLY A 122 -11.80 -9.03 -21.69
N THR A 123 -11.48 -8.29 -20.63
CA THR A 123 -10.14 -8.18 -20.05
C THR A 123 -10.22 -7.77 -18.58
N SER A 124 -9.19 -8.08 -17.78
CA SER A 124 -9.18 -7.81 -16.34
C SER A 124 -9.18 -6.32 -15.99
N VAL A 125 -8.46 -5.50 -16.76
CA VAL A 125 -8.36 -4.04 -16.52
C VAL A 125 -8.39 -3.29 -17.85
N MET A 126 -9.26 -2.29 -17.94
CA MET A 126 -9.30 -1.35 -19.05
C MET A 126 -9.01 0.07 -18.55
N ASN A 127 -7.96 0.71 -19.08
CA ASN A 127 -7.62 2.08 -18.74
C ASN A 127 -8.36 3.07 -19.65
N TYR A 128 -8.87 4.15 -19.07
CA TYR A 128 -9.54 5.22 -19.80
C TYR A 128 -8.70 6.49 -19.68
N ALA A 129 -8.01 6.88 -20.76
CA ALA A 129 -7.06 7.99 -20.74
C ALA A 129 -7.73 9.36 -21.00
N ASP A 130 -8.93 9.38 -21.56
CA ASP A 130 -9.65 10.59 -21.95
C ASP A 130 -10.11 11.40 -20.74
N LEU A 131 -10.05 12.74 -20.83
CA LEU A 131 -10.33 13.64 -19.70
C LEU A 131 -11.81 13.74 -19.36
N ASP A 132 -12.68 13.48 -20.33
CA ASP A 132 -14.14 13.48 -20.18
C ASP A 132 -14.66 12.20 -19.50
N VAL A 133 -13.81 11.18 -19.33
CA VAL A 133 -14.13 9.99 -18.54
C VAL A 133 -13.70 10.20 -17.08
N PRO A 134 -14.65 10.18 -16.11
CA PRO A 134 -14.38 10.60 -14.74
C PRO A 134 -13.54 9.60 -13.92
N PHE A 135 -13.55 8.31 -14.28
CA PHE A 135 -12.72 7.26 -13.66
C PHE A 135 -11.41 7.05 -14.42
N THR A 136 -10.42 6.45 -13.75
CA THR A 136 -9.12 6.10 -14.35
C THR A 136 -9.20 4.79 -15.12
N ARG A 137 -9.84 3.77 -14.55
CA ARG A 137 -9.93 2.42 -15.13
C ARG A 137 -11.13 1.65 -14.60
N ILE A 138 -11.47 0.58 -15.31
CA ILE A 138 -12.47 -0.41 -14.90
C ILE A 138 -11.78 -1.76 -14.69
N HIS A 139 -12.02 -2.36 -13.54
CA HIS A 139 -11.61 -3.72 -13.21
C HIS A 139 -12.79 -4.66 -13.44
N GLU A 140 -12.57 -5.78 -14.14
CA GLU A 140 -13.55 -6.86 -14.26
C GLU A 140 -12.95 -8.16 -13.71
N PHE A 141 -13.38 -8.56 -12.51
CA PHE A 141 -12.61 -9.48 -11.67
C PHE A 141 -12.57 -10.91 -12.18
N ARG A 142 -13.59 -11.35 -12.94
CA ARG A 142 -13.64 -12.71 -13.49
C ARG A 142 -12.41 -13.06 -14.34
N HIS A 143 -11.82 -12.06 -15.01
CA HIS A 143 -10.69 -12.24 -15.90
C HIS A 143 -9.34 -12.35 -15.18
N PHE A 144 -9.28 -12.08 -13.87
CA PHE A 144 -8.08 -12.35 -13.07
C PHE A 144 -7.91 -13.84 -12.79
N HIS A 145 -9.01 -14.58 -12.66
CA HIS A 145 -9.01 -16.00 -12.34
C HIS A 145 -9.80 -16.80 -13.39
N PRO A 146 -9.37 -16.83 -14.67
CA PRO A 146 -10.09 -17.50 -15.76
C PRO A 146 -10.20 -19.02 -15.59
N GLU A 147 -9.40 -19.61 -14.70
CA GLU A 147 -9.45 -21.03 -14.33
C GLU A 147 -10.68 -21.39 -13.48
N ARG A 148 -11.39 -20.40 -12.93
CA ARG A 148 -12.59 -20.60 -12.09
C ARG A 148 -13.87 -20.63 -12.92
N HIS A 149 -14.92 -21.23 -12.36
CA HIS A 149 -16.25 -21.24 -12.95
C HIS A 149 -17.02 -19.98 -12.55
N TYR A 150 -17.49 -19.22 -13.54
CA TYR A 150 -18.30 -18.02 -13.32
C TYR A 150 -19.69 -18.18 -13.94
N PRO A 151 -20.69 -17.45 -13.42
CA PRO A 151 -21.95 -17.24 -14.12
C PRO A 151 -21.73 -16.71 -15.55
N THR A 152 -22.64 -17.08 -16.46
CA THR A 152 -22.60 -16.66 -17.87
C THR A 152 -23.42 -15.40 -18.15
N ASP A 153 -24.25 -14.98 -17.19
CA ASP A 153 -25.26 -13.93 -17.30
C ASP A 153 -24.99 -12.73 -16.39
N LYS A 154 -23.94 -12.79 -15.56
CA LYS A 154 -23.56 -11.71 -14.66
C LYS A 154 -22.05 -11.58 -14.47
N THR A 155 -21.62 -10.37 -14.18
CA THR A 155 -20.22 -10.02 -13.87
C THR A 155 -20.16 -8.89 -12.83
N VAL A 156 -19.01 -8.73 -12.20
CA VAL A 156 -18.75 -7.66 -11.23
C VAL A 156 -17.64 -6.80 -11.78
N ILE A 157 -17.92 -5.49 -11.86
CA ILE A 157 -16.96 -4.48 -12.27
C ILE A 157 -16.78 -3.43 -11.18
N HIS A 158 -15.57 -2.89 -11.08
CA HIS A 158 -15.28 -1.73 -10.24
C HIS A 158 -14.77 -0.59 -11.11
N ARG A 159 -15.41 0.59 -11.01
CA ARG A 159 -14.88 1.84 -11.56
C ARG A 159 -14.00 2.52 -10.51
N GLU A 160 -12.77 2.85 -10.89
CA GLU A 160 -11.79 3.46 -9.98
C GLU A 160 -11.70 4.97 -10.19
N TYR A 161 -11.95 5.75 -9.13
CA TYR A 161 -11.78 7.19 -9.11
C TYR A 161 -10.61 7.54 -8.20
N SER A 162 -9.75 8.46 -8.61
CA SER A 162 -8.61 8.87 -7.80
C SER A 162 -8.77 10.30 -7.32
N ARG A 163 -8.49 10.55 -6.04
CA ARG A 163 -8.56 11.87 -5.42
C ARG A 163 -7.53 12.05 -4.30
N PHE A 164 -7.44 13.25 -3.76
CA PHE A 164 -6.71 13.48 -2.50
C PHE A 164 -7.41 12.79 -1.34
N ALA A 165 -6.61 12.20 -0.45
CA ALA A 165 -7.08 11.60 0.79
C ALA A 165 -7.20 12.68 1.87
N ASN A 166 -8.31 12.65 2.61
CA ASN A 166 -8.46 13.33 3.88
C ASN A 166 -8.08 12.36 5.02
N ARG A 167 -8.13 12.82 6.28
CA ARG A 167 -7.76 12.00 7.45
C ARG A 167 -8.64 10.76 7.66
N ASP A 168 -9.89 10.83 7.21
CA ASP A 168 -10.85 9.73 7.34
C ASP A 168 -10.78 8.74 6.16
N ASP A 169 -9.93 9.02 5.17
CA ASP A 169 -9.76 8.18 3.99
C ASP A 169 -8.57 7.23 4.14
N GLU A 170 -8.67 6.07 3.48
CA GLU A 170 -7.55 5.13 3.43
C GLU A 170 -6.41 5.71 2.56
N PRO A 171 -5.17 5.83 3.06
CA PRO A 171 -4.04 6.33 2.29
C PRO A 171 -3.49 5.27 1.32
N TYR A 172 -3.54 5.54 0.01
CA TYR A 172 -3.05 4.61 -1.03
C TYR A 172 -1.67 4.97 -1.60
N TYR A 173 -1.47 6.19 -2.08
CA TYR A 173 -0.22 6.57 -2.75
C TYR A 173 0.36 7.85 -2.15
N PRO A 174 1.64 7.87 -1.74
CA PRO A 174 2.27 9.11 -1.28
C PRO A 174 2.44 10.08 -2.46
N ILE A 175 2.13 11.36 -2.27
CA ILE A 175 2.24 12.37 -3.34
C ILE A 175 3.69 12.86 -3.46
N ASN A 176 4.41 12.90 -2.34
CA ASN A 176 5.85 13.18 -2.26
C ASN A 176 6.25 14.55 -2.83
N THR A 177 5.44 15.57 -2.53
CA THR A 177 5.75 16.97 -2.81
C THR A 177 7.00 17.43 -2.05
N ASP A 178 7.54 18.60 -2.42
CA ASP A 178 8.70 19.17 -1.73
C ASP A 178 8.42 19.44 -0.24
N ASP A 179 7.20 19.86 0.07
CA ASP A 179 6.72 20.05 1.44
C ASP A 179 6.64 18.70 2.20
N ASP A 180 6.10 17.65 1.58
CA ASP A 180 6.06 16.31 2.21
C ASP A 180 7.45 15.80 2.54
N ARG A 181 8.44 16.02 1.65
CA ARG A 181 9.81 15.56 1.89
C ARG A 181 10.44 16.29 3.07
N ALA A 182 10.16 17.58 3.23
CA ALA A 182 10.62 18.35 4.38
C ALA A 182 9.98 17.87 5.69
N LYS A 183 8.67 17.61 5.71
CA LYS A 183 7.96 17.04 6.88
C LYS A 183 8.45 15.64 7.22
N LEU A 184 8.58 14.78 6.20
CA LEU A 184 9.04 13.40 6.38
C LEU A 184 10.45 13.32 6.99
N ALA A 185 11.35 14.24 6.62
CA ALA A 185 12.68 14.30 7.22
C ALA A 185 12.60 14.48 8.75
N LYS A 186 11.73 15.37 9.22
CA LYS A 186 11.51 15.59 10.65
C LYS A 186 10.82 14.41 11.33
N TYR A 187 9.83 13.78 10.68
CA TYR A 187 9.23 12.55 11.21
C TYR A 187 10.25 11.40 11.32
N ARG A 188 11.25 11.33 10.44
CA ARG A 188 12.35 10.35 10.56
C ARG A 188 13.23 10.63 11.77
N GLU A 189 13.50 11.89 12.10
CA GLU A 189 14.22 12.26 13.32
C GLU A 189 13.43 11.83 14.57
N LEU A 190 12.12 12.07 14.60
CA LEU A 190 11.23 11.60 15.68
C LEU A 190 11.23 10.08 15.79
N ALA A 191 11.06 9.37 14.68
CA ALA A 191 11.08 7.92 14.61
C ALA A 191 12.40 7.30 15.10
N ALA A 192 13.54 7.94 14.81
CA ALA A 192 14.84 7.50 15.29
C ALA A 192 15.01 7.66 16.81
N SER A 193 14.25 8.55 17.45
CA SER A 193 14.28 8.78 18.90
C SER A 193 13.28 7.95 19.70
N GLU A 194 12.34 7.27 19.03
CA GLU A 194 11.28 6.50 19.67
C GLU A 194 11.82 5.17 20.23
N PRO A 195 11.64 4.80 21.51
CA PRO A 195 12.32 3.64 22.07
C PRO A 195 11.80 2.29 21.54
N GLU A 196 12.68 1.51 20.91
CA GLU A 196 12.41 0.15 20.40
C GLU A 196 11.26 0.05 19.40
N VAL A 197 11.01 1.12 18.62
CA VAL A 197 9.98 1.13 17.57
C VAL A 197 10.62 1.15 16.19
N ILE A 198 10.25 0.16 15.37
CA ILE A 198 10.67 0.01 13.99
C ILE A 198 9.52 0.45 13.09
N PHE A 199 9.78 1.44 12.23
CA PHE A 199 8.79 1.96 11.27
C PHE A 199 8.96 1.26 9.92
N GLY A 200 7.91 0.56 9.48
CA GLY A 200 7.95 -0.27 8.29
C GLY A 200 6.78 -0.05 7.33
N GLY A 201 6.85 -0.72 6.18
CA GLY A 201 5.77 -0.72 5.20
C GLY A 201 5.50 0.63 4.53
N ARG A 202 4.43 0.67 3.72
CA ARG A 202 4.08 1.83 2.89
C ARG A 202 3.83 3.08 3.73
N LEU A 203 3.02 2.95 4.77
CA LEU A 203 2.53 4.08 5.58
C LEU A 203 3.59 4.54 6.60
N GLY A 204 4.24 3.59 7.27
CA GLY A 204 5.26 3.89 8.28
C GLY A 204 6.53 4.51 7.70
N THR A 205 6.78 4.33 6.40
CA THR A 205 7.97 4.89 5.72
C THR A 205 7.65 5.94 4.66
N TYR A 206 6.37 6.23 4.41
CA TYR A 206 5.88 7.12 3.36
C TYR A 206 6.48 6.79 1.97
N LYS A 207 6.43 5.51 1.59
CA LYS A 207 7.00 5.00 0.33
C LYS A 207 6.00 4.12 -0.40
N TYR A 208 5.88 4.31 -1.71
CA TYR A 208 5.14 3.37 -2.54
C TYR A 208 5.91 2.05 -2.63
N LEU A 209 5.29 0.97 -2.16
CA LEU A 209 5.86 -0.37 -2.13
C LEU A 209 4.89 -1.35 -2.78
N ASP A 210 5.31 -2.01 -3.85
CA ASP A 210 4.62 -3.20 -4.35
C ASP A 210 4.76 -4.36 -3.35
N MET A 211 3.88 -5.35 -3.43
CA MET A 211 3.81 -6.46 -2.45
C MET A 211 5.16 -7.15 -2.23
N HIS A 212 5.88 -7.47 -3.31
CA HIS A 212 7.17 -8.16 -3.20
C HIS A 212 8.28 -7.27 -2.59
N MET A 213 8.22 -5.94 -2.81
CA MET A 213 9.14 -4.99 -2.17
C MET A 213 8.83 -4.85 -0.67
N ALA A 214 7.55 -4.84 -0.29
CA ALA A 214 7.14 -4.84 1.12
C ALA A 214 7.61 -6.11 1.84
N ILE A 215 7.44 -7.28 1.22
CA ILE A 215 7.94 -8.56 1.75
C ILE A 215 9.47 -8.55 1.89
N ALA A 216 10.19 -8.09 0.86
CA ALA A 216 11.65 -7.99 0.91
C ALA A 216 12.12 -7.04 2.02
N SER A 217 11.47 -5.89 2.17
CA SER A 217 11.76 -4.92 3.24
C SER A 217 11.50 -5.51 4.64
N ALA A 218 10.38 -6.23 4.82
CA ALA A 218 10.07 -6.90 6.08
C ALA A 218 11.08 -8.00 6.43
N LEU A 219 11.46 -8.83 5.45
CA LEU A 219 12.49 -9.86 5.63
C LEU A 219 13.84 -9.24 5.98
N MET A 220 14.24 -8.15 5.31
CA MET A 220 15.48 -7.43 5.62
C MET A 220 15.46 -6.87 7.05
N THR A 221 14.33 -6.30 7.47
CA THR A 221 14.12 -5.81 8.84
C THR A 221 14.27 -6.94 9.85
N TYR A 222 13.66 -8.09 9.57
CA TYR A 222 13.77 -9.26 10.42
C TYR A 222 15.22 -9.75 10.54
N GLU A 223 15.92 -9.91 9.42
CA GLU A 223 17.29 -10.44 9.41
C GLU A 223 18.30 -9.49 10.07
N THR A 224 18.14 -8.18 9.91
CA THR A 224 19.14 -7.20 10.35
C THR A 224 18.85 -6.55 11.71
N VAL A 225 17.60 -6.60 12.18
CA VAL A 225 17.19 -5.96 13.45
C VAL A 225 16.58 -6.95 14.43
N LEU A 226 15.51 -7.65 14.04
CA LEU A 226 14.75 -8.47 14.99
C LEU A 226 15.46 -9.77 15.35
N ARG A 227 16.00 -10.50 14.36
CA ARG A 227 16.71 -11.77 14.60
C ARG A 227 17.94 -11.57 15.49
N PRO A 228 18.84 -10.60 15.26
CA PRO A 228 19.96 -10.33 16.17
C PRO A 228 19.50 -9.94 17.59
N HIS A 229 18.44 -9.15 17.71
CA HIS A 229 17.87 -8.80 19.01
C HIS A 229 17.42 -10.05 19.80
N PHE A 230 16.63 -10.93 19.18
CA PHE A 230 16.09 -12.10 19.87
C PHE A 230 17.11 -13.24 20.08
N ASN A 231 18.11 -13.38 19.20
CA ASN A 231 19.10 -14.45 19.30
C ASN A 231 20.33 -14.06 20.12
N ASP A 232 20.82 -12.83 19.92
CA ASP A 232 22.13 -12.39 20.40
C ASP A 232 22.02 -11.30 21.49
N GLY A 233 20.83 -10.72 21.69
CA GLY A 233 20.57 -9.67 22.68
C GLY A 233 20.96 -8.27 22.22
N ASP A 234 21.14 -8.07 20.91
CA ASP A 234 21.45 -6.77 20.33
C ASP A 234 20.32 -5.75 20.59
N PRO A 235 20.63 -4.47 20.85
CA PRO A 235 19.58 -3.47 21.05
C PRO A 235 18.79 -3.23 19.77
N VAL A 236 17.47 -3.06 19.89
CA VAL A 236 16.63 -2.65 18.75
C VAL A 236 16.93 -1.20 18.40
N LYS A 237 17.49 -0.99 17.20
CA LYS A 237 17.67 0.35 16.65
C LYS A 237 16.34 0.87 16.12
N SER A 238 15.87 1.96 16.73
CA SER A 238 14.63 2.63 16.36
C SER A 238 14.69 3.34 15.00
N GLY A 239 13.52 3.54 14.41
CA GLY A 239 13.34 4.18 13.12
C GLY A 239 13.01 3.20 11.99
N GLY A 240 13.09 3.65 10.74
CA GLY A 240 12.89 2.80 9.57
C GLY A 240 14.20 2.23 9.02
N VAL A 241 14.13 1.12 8.28
CA VAL A 241 15.30 0.43 7.68
C VAL A 241 16.02 1.23 6.58
N GLU A 242 15.64 2.50 6.38
CA GLU A 242 16.36 3.47 5.56
C GLU A 242 16.29 4.89 6.17
N ALA A 243 16.55 5.01 7.48
CA ALA A 243 16.91 6.29 8.10
C ALA A 243 18.27 6.78 7.60
#